data_AF-A0A820B1I3-F1
#
_entry.id   AF-A0A820B1I3-F1
#
_cell.length_a   1.000
_cell.length_b   1.000
_cell.length_c   1.000
_cell.angle_alpha   90.00
_cell.angle_beta   90.00
_cell.angle_gamma   90.00
#
_symmetry.space_group_name_H-M   'P 1'
#
loop_
_entity.id
_entity.type
_entity.pdbx_description
1 polymer ?
#
loop_
_entity_poly.entity_id
_entity_poly.type
_entity_poly.pdbx_seq_one_letter_code
_entity_poly.pdbx_strand_id
1 'polypeptide(L)'
;MQIYVRGADELLPLDLEKDDTVQDIREYIAEEYDVDMNDLVLSYNGTPLNDEQTVEQFGLVPGSALDATIKLFGGKVHGSLARAGKVKGQTPKVAKQEKRKKKTGRAKRRLQYKQRFVNKVASFGRRRGPNSNQQAST
;
A
#
# COMPACT_ATOMS: atom_id res chain seq x y z
N MET A 1 42.03 11.30 -10.74
CA MET A 1 41.63 10.55 -11.94
C MET A 1 40.36 11.17 -12.47
N GLN A 2 40.21 11.30 -13.79
CA GLN A 2 39.03 11.92 -14.37
C GLN A 2 37.94 10.89 -14.65
N ILE A 3 36.74 11.12 -14.14
CA ILE A 3 35.52 10.37 -14.45
C ILE A 3 34.46 11.31 -15.03
N TYR A 4 33.32 10.75 -15.45
CA TYR A 4 32.19 11.51 -15.94
C TYR A 4 30.95 11.21 -15.11
N VAL A 5 30.12 12.21 -14.86
CA VAL A 5 28.80 12.08 -14.25
C VAL A 5 27.77 12.32 -15.35
N ARG A 6 26.97 11.31 -15.66
CA ARG A 6 25.85 11.37 -16.59
C ARG A 6 24.60 11.84 -15.86
N GLY A 7 24.18 13.06 -16.19
CA GLY A 7 22.87 13.60 -15.84
C GLY A 7 21.84 13.31 -16.93
N ALA A 8 20.72 14.04 -16.91
CA ALA A 8 19.66 13.89 -17.91
C ALA A 8 20.11 14.31 -19.32
N ASP A 9 20.83 15.43 -19.43
CA ASP A 9 21.15 16.05 -20.72
C ASP A 9 22.66 16.25 -20.96
N GLU A 10 23.51 16.07 -19.94
CA GLU A 10 24.94 16.39 -20.01
C GLU A 10 25.83 15.36 -19.30
N LEU A 11 27.09 15.28 -19.75
CA LEU A 11 28.17 14.54 -19.11
C LEU A 11 29.13 15.53 -18.46
N LEU A 12 29.15 15.60 -17.14
CA LEU A 12 30.07 16.45 -16.40
C LEU A 12 31.38 15.72 -16.10
N PRO A 13 32.54 16.26 -16.47
CA PRO A 13 33.82 15.73 -16.00
C PRO A 13 34.02 16.03 -14.51
N LEU A 14 34.49 15.04 -13.75
CA LEU A 14 34.83 15.18 -12.34
C LEU A 14 36.20 14.56 -12.07
N ASP A 15 37.08 15.32 -11.42
CA ASP A 15 38.40 14.86 -11.02
C ASP A 15 38.36 14.37 -9.56
N LEU A 16 38.73 13.11 -9.36
CA LEU A 16 38.68 12.44 -8.06
C LEU A 16 40.02 11.84 -7.64
N GLU A 17 40.32 11.85 -6.36
CA GLU A 17 41.38 11.03 -5.77
C GLU A 17 40.88 9.60 -5.50
N LYS A 18 41.76 8.69 -5.10
CA LYS A 18 41.39 7.27 -4.93
C LYS A 18 40.64 7.01 -3.62
N ASP A 19 40.91 7.86 -2.65
CA ASP A 19 40.41 7.88 -1.29
C ASP A 19 39.14 8.71 -1.13
N ASP A 20 38.76 9.48 -2.15
CA ASP A 20 37.45 10.13 -2.22
C ASP A 20 36.34 9.09 -2.03
N THR A 21 35.36 9.45 -1.21
CA THR A 21 34.20 8.61 -0.93
C THR A 21 33.05 8.96 -1.87
N VAL A 22 32.12 8.02 -2.01
CA VAL A 22 30.88 8.29 -2.75
C VAL A 22 30.06 9.40 -2.09
N GLN A 23 30.18 9.57 -0.77
CA GLN A 23 29.55 10.68 -0.07
C GLN A 23 30.08 12.03 -0.57
N ASP A 24 31.40 12.18 -0.71
CA ASP A 24 32.03 13.42 -1.20
C ASP A 24 31.57 13.75 -2.63
N ILE A 25 31.50 12.74 -3.50
CA ILE A 25 30.98 12.88 -4.87
C ILE A 25 29.52 13.32 -4.85
N ARG A 26 28.71 12.74 -3.95
CA ARG A 26 27.29 13.07 -3.84
C ARG A 26 27.08 14.48 -3.32
N GLU A 27 27.87 14.91 -2.35
CA GLU A 27 27.84 16.29 -1.82
C GLU A 27 28.21 17.30 -2.91
N TYR A 28 29.28 17.04 -3.68
CA TYR A 28 29.67 17.90 -4.80
C TYR A 28 28.57 18.05 -5.84
N ILE A 29 27.96 16.94 -6.27
CA ILE A 29 26.87 16.97 -7.26
C ILE A 29 25.62 17.63 -6.67
N ALA A 30 25.34 17.41 -5.38
CA ALA A 30 24.20 18.01 -4.70
C ALA A 30 24.32 19.55 -4.63
N GLU A 31 25.52 20.06 -4.34
CA GLU A 31 25.80 21.51 -4.30
C GLU A 31 25.76 22.13 -5.70
N GLU A 32 26.38 21.50 -6.70
CA GLU A 32 26.44 22.02 -8.07
C GLU A 32 25.04 22.15 -8.71
N TYR A 33 24.12 21.23 -8.39
CA TYR A 33 22.78 21.19 -8.97
C TYR A 33 21.66 21.69 -8.04
N ASP A 34 21.99 22.19 -6.84
CA ASP A 34 21.03 22.66 -5.82
C ASP A 34 19.94 21.60 -5.51
N VAL A 35 20.36 20.36 -5.25
CA VAL A 35 19.48 19.23 -4.92
C VAL A 35 19.79 18.67 -3.54
N ASP A 36 18.76 18.16 -2.84
CA ASP A 36 18.98 17.48 -1.56
C ASP A 36 19.76 16.18 -1.82
N MET A 37 20.83 15.97 -1.06
CA MET A 37 21.63 14.75 -1.06
C MET A 37 20.76 13.50 -0.85
N ASN A 38 19.65 13.59 -0.12
CA ASN A 38 18.71 12.48 0.08
C ASN A 38 17.93 12.11 -1.18
N ASP A 39 17.75 13.05 -2.10
CA ASP A 39 17.04 12.84 -3.36
C ASP A 39 17.98 12.39 -4.48
N LEU A 40 19.29 12.57 -4.33
CA LEU A 40 20.30 12.15 -5.28
C LEU A 40 20.69 10.67 -5.10
N VAL A 41 20.65 9.91 -6.19
CA VAL A 41 21.08 8.50 -6.25
C VAL A 41 22.15 8.37 -7.32
N LEU A 42 23.34 7.92 -6.90
CA LEU A 42 24.45 7.61 -7.80
C LEU A 42 24.50 6.11 -8.08
N SER A 43 24.73 5.75 -9.34
CA SER A 43 24.89 4.36 -9.75
C SER A 43 26.00 4.19 -10.80
N TYR A 44 26.64 3.02 -10.81
CA TYR A 44 27.64 2.65 -11.79
C TYR A 44 27.31 1.27 -12.36
N ASN A 45 27.22 1.15 -13.68
CA ASN A 45 26.83 -0.09 -14.37
C ASN A 45 25.53 -0.71 -13.81
N GLY A 46 24.54 0.13 -13.48
CA GLY A 46 23.26 -0.29 -12.91
C GLY A 46 23.29 -0.71 -11.44
N THR A 47 24.41 -0.56 -10.76
CA THR A 47 24.55 -0.85 -9.32
C THR A 47 24.56 0.46 -8.54
N PRO A 48 23.65 0.68 -7.56
CA PRO A 48 23.66 1.88 -6.74
C PRO A 48 24.89 1.91 -5.84
N LEU A 49 25.45 3.10 -5.65
CA LEU A 49 26.66 3.32 -4.85
C LEU A 49 26.33 3.64 -3.39
N ASN A 50 27.09 3.07 -2.46
CA ASN A 50 27.01 3.32 -1.02
C ASN A 50 28.02 4.39 -0.60
N ASP A 51 27.64 5.20 0.39
CA ASP A 51 28.39 6.38 0.85
C ASP A 51 29.73 6.06 1.48
N GLU A 52 29.82 4.93 2.17
CA GLU A 52 30.98 4.52 2.96
C GLU A 52 32.13 3.94 2.11
N GLN A 53 31.87 3.67 0.84
CA GLN A 53 32.82 3.00 -0.04
C GLN A 53 33.61 4.04 -0.86
N THR A 54 34.90 3.80 -1.03
CA THR A 54 35.79 4.69 -1.79
C THR A 54 35.73 4.41 -3.30
N VAL A 55 36.19 5.38 -4.09
CA VAL A 55 36.34 5.27 -5.55
C VAL A 55 37.09 4.01 -5.97
N GLU A 56 38.18 3.68 -5.25
CA GLU A 56 38.99 2.47 -5.53
C GLU A 56 38.22 1.17 -5.24
N GLN A 57 37.39 1.12 -4.18
CA GLN A 57 36.64 -0.08 -3.80
C GLN A 57 35.54 -0.45 -4.82
N PHE A 58 35.00 0.52 -5.55
CA PHE A 58 34.04 0.26 -6.63
C PHE A 58 34.68 -0.10 -7.97
N GLY A 59 36.00 0.03 -8.09
CA GLY A 59 36.71 -0.20 -9.33
C GLY A 59 36.38 0.83 -10.41
N LEU A 60 36.18 2.09 -10.02
CA LEU A 60 36.11 3.18 -10.99
C LEU A 60 37.47 3.35 -11.66
N VAL A 61 37.46 3.52 -12.98
CA VAL A 61 38.66 3.62 -13.82
C VAL A 61 38.63 5.00 -14.50
N PRO A 62 39.77 5.58 -14.89
CA PRO A 62 39.75 6.80 -15.71
C PRO A 62 38.82 6.66 -16.91
N GLY A 63 37.90 7.61 -17.06
CA GLY A 63 36.87 7.62 -18.11
C GLY A 63 35.57 6.87 -17.79
N SER A 64 35.44 6.26 -16.60
CA SER A 64 34.17 5.71 -16.13
C SER A 64 33.07 6.77 -16.08
N ALA A 65 31.83 6.36 -16.38
CA ALA A 65 30.65 7.23 -16.30
C ALA A 65 29.70 6.76 -15.19
N LEU A 66 29.42 7.63 -14.21
CA LEU A 66 28.44 7.45 -13.15
C LEU A 66 27.08 7.98 -13.61
N ASP A 67 26.00 7.26 -13.34
CA ASP A 67 24.65 7.75 -13.60
C ASP A 67 24.11 8.43 -12.33
N ALA A 68 23.82 9.72 -12.41
CA ALA A 68 23.21 10.52 -11.35
C ALA A 68 21.71 10.71 -11.61
N THR A 69 20.89 10.22 -10.69
CA THR A 69 19.42 10.29 -10.81
C THR A 69 18.79 10.96 -9.60
N ILE A 70 17.80 11.82 -9.83
CA ILE A 70 17.05 12.49 -8.76
C ILE A 70 15.74 11.73 -8.54
N LYS A 71 15.42 11.44 -7.28
CA LYS A 71 14.13 10.85 -6.88
C LYS A 71 13.01 11.82 -7.24
N LEU A 72 12.03 11.35 -8.00
CA LEU A 72 10.84 12.13 -8.31
C LEU A 72 9.98 12.28 -7.05
N PHE A 73 9.65 13.52 -6.68
CA PHE A 73 8.64 13.79 -5.66
C PHE A 73 7.28 13.23 -6.08
N GLY A 74 6.73 12.31 -5.27
CA GLY A 74 5.33 11.91 -5.39
C GLY A 74 5.00 10.89 -6.47
N GLY A 75 5.70 9.75 -6.48
CA GLY A 75 5.24 8.56 -7.20
C GLY A 75 3.79 8.23 -6.84
N LYS A 76 2.91 8.20 -7.85
CA LYS A 76 1.48 7.88 -7.69
C LYS A 76 1.33 6.44 -7.22
N VAL A 77 1.36 6.21 -5.90
CA VAL A 77 1.09 4.89 -5.33
C VAL A 77 -0.39 4.56 -5.58
N HIS A 78 -0.64 3.70 -6.56
CA HIS A 78 -1.98 3.24 -6.89
C HIS A 78 -2.55 2.45 -5.70
N GLY A 79 -3.71 2.89 -5.19
CA GLY A 79 -4.36 2.25 -4.03
C GLY A 79 -4.14 2.95 -2.69
N SER A 80 -4.12 4.28 -2.65
CA SER A 80 -4.04 5.06 -1.41
C SER A 80 -5.07 4.62 -0.35
N LEU A 81 -4.66 4.59 0.92
CA LEU A 81 -5.51 4.26 2.07
C LEU A 81 -6.56 5.33 2.43
N ALA A 82 -6.62 6.43 1.68
CA ALA A 82 -7.52 7.57 1.92
C ALA A 82 -9.03 7.22 1.98
N ARG A 83 -9.43 6.05 1.46
CA ARG A 83 -10.83 5.58 1.47
C ARG A 83 -11.13 4.53 2.54
N ALA A 84 -10.15 4.19 3.40
CA ALA A 84 -10.34 3.21 4.46
C ALA A 84 -11.46 3.63 5.42
N GLY A 85 -12.43 2.76 5.66
CA GLY A 85 -13.53 3.03 6.59
C GLY A 85 -14.62 4.00 6.11
N LYS A 86 -14.55 4.53 4.88
CA LYS A 86 -15.53 5.51 4.36
C LYS A 86 -16.98 5.05 4.54
N VAL A 87 -17.30 3.82 4.13
CA VAL A 87 -18.66 3.28 4.23
C VAL A 87 -19.09 3.05 5.68
N LYS A 88 -18.16 2.61 6.54
CA LYS A 88 -18.42 2.38 7.97
C LYS A 88 -18.69 3.70 8.72
N GLY A 89 -18.06 4.79 8.31
CA GLY A 89 -18.29 6.12 8.88
C GLY A 89 -19.55 6.82 8.36
N GLN A 90 -19.90 6.59 7.10
CA GLN A 90 -21.11 7.18 6.49
C GLN A 90 -22.41 6.51 6.95
N THR A 91 -22.37 5.23 7.29
CA THR A 91 -23.58 4.50 7.70
C THR A 91 -24.02 4.91 9.11
N PRO A 92 -25.31 5.27 9.32
CA PRO A 92 -25.79 5.65 10.64
C PRO A 92 -25.67 4.48 11.61
N LYS A 93 -25.12 4.73 12.80
CA LYS A 93 -24.91 3.71 13.83
C LYS A 93 -26.22 3.41 14.55
N VAL A 94 -26.99 2.45 14.04
CA VAL A 94 -28.24 2.00 14.66
C VAL A 94 -27.94 1.15 15.91
N ALA A 95 -28.38 1.62 17.09
CA ALA A 95 -28.27 0.87 18.33
C ALA A 95 -29.13 -0.41 18.30
N LYS A 96 -28.65 -1.47 18.95
CA LYS A 96 -29.43 -2.71 19.08
C LYS A 96 -30.60 -2.46 20.03
N GLN A 97 -31.81 -2.66 19.54
CA GLN A 97 -32.99 -2.70 20.39
C GLN A 97 -32.95 -3.89 21.34
N GLU A 98 -33.43 -3.70 22.57
CA GLU A 98 -33.60 -4.80 23.51
C GLU A 98 -34.65 -5.79 23.00
N LYS A 99 -34.23 -7.05 22.81
CA LYS A 99 -35.10 -8.14 22.41
C LYS A 99 -35.15 -9.17 23.53
N ARG A 100 -36.33 -9.74 23.76
CA ARG A 100 -36.51 -10.84 24.73
C ARG A 100 -35.50 -11.96 24.44
N LYS A 101 -34.87 -12.48 25.50
CA LYS A 101 -33.92 -13.60 25.39
C LYS A 101 -34.62 -14.79 24.71
N LYS A 102 -34.02 -15.28 23.62
CA LYS A 102 -34.55 -16.46 22.91
C LYS A 102 -34.38 -17.69 23.80
N LYS A 103 -35.40 -18.56 23.88
CA LYS A 103 -35.27 -19.87 24.52
C LYS A 103 -34.14 -20.66 23.85
N THR A 104 -33.41 -21.46 24.63
CA THR A 104 -32.30 -22.31 24.17
C THR A 104 -32.58 -23.79 24.45
N GLY A 105 -31.72 -24.69 23.95
CA GLY A 105 -31.78 -26.13 24.22
C GLY A 105 -33.09 -26.81 23.82
N ARG A 106 -33.54 -27.74 24.66
CA ARG A 106 -34.76 -28.55 24.45
C ARG A 106 -36.01 -27.69 24.28
N ALA A 107 -36.12 -26.61 25.04
CA ALA A 107 -37.25 -25.69 24.94
C ALA A 107 -37.33 -25.01 23.56
N LYS A 108 -36.19 -24.61 22.98
CA LYS A 108 -36.11 -24.06 21.62
C LYS A 108 -36.50 -25.10 20.57
N ARG A 109 -36.01 -26.34 20.70
CA ARG A 109 -36.33 -27.45 19.78
C ARG A 109 -37.81 -27.81 19.79
N ARG A 110 -38.44 -27.86 20.97
CA ARG A 110 -39.89 -28.05 21.10
C ARG A 110 -40.68 -26.95 20.39
N LEU A 111 -40.28 -25.69 20.56
CA LEU A 111 -40.93 -24.56 19.87
C LEU A 111 -40.79 -24.67 18.35
N GLN A 112 -39.61 -25.02 17.84
CA GLN A 112 -39.36 -25.22 16.40
C GLN A 112 -40.21 -26.35 15.82
N TYR A 113 -40.30 -27.50 16.52
CA TYR A 113 -41.14 -28.61 16.09
C TYR A 113 -42.61 -28.21 16.01
N LYS A 114 -43.12 -27.54 17.05
CA LYS A 114 -44.50 -27.05 17.08
C LYS A 114 -44.77 -26.08 15.91
N GLN A 115 -43.86 -25.16 15.63
CA GLN A 115 -44.01 -24.19 14.53
C GLN A 115 -43.92 -24.83 13.13
N ARG A 116 -43.05 -25.83 12.93
CA ARG A 116 -42.79 -26.42 11.61
C ARG A 116 -43.74 -27.55 11.22
N PHE A 117 -44.24 -28.29 12.20
CA PHE A 117 -45.01 -29.51 11.95
C PHE A 117 -46.41 -29.43 12.53
N VAL A 118 -46.56 -29.13 13.82
CA VAL A 118 -47.88 -29.18 14.49
C VAL A 118 -48.79 -28.03 14.04
N ASN A 119 -48.29 -26.79 14.10
CA ASN A 119 -49.08 -25.60 13.76
C ASN A 119 -49.09 -25.30 12.26
N LYS A 120 -48.34 -26.06 11.46
CA LYS A 120 -48.26 -25.81 10.01
C LYS A 120 -49.44 -26.48 9.33
N VAL A 121 -50.46 -25.68 9.00
CA VAL A 121 -51.56 -26.11 8.12
C VAL A 121 -51.06 -26.11 6.68
N ALA A 122 -51.33 -27.17 5.93
CA ALA A 122 -51.03 -27.22 4.50
C ALA A 122 -52.01 -26.29 3.76
N SER A 123 -51.58 -25.06 3.46
CA SER A 123 -52.34 -24.16 2.60
C SER A 123 -52.15 -24.55 1.14
N PHE A 124 -53.20 -24.38 0.33
CA PHE A 124 -53.10 -24.52 -1.13
C PHE A 124 -52.17 -23.44 -1.70
N GLY A 125 -51.42 -23.78 -2.75
CA GLY A 125 -50.47 -22.88 -3.42
C GLY A 125 -49.01 -23.02 -2.98
N ARG A 126 -48.17 -22.06 -3.40
CA ARG A 126 -46.72 -22.11 -3.16
C ARG A 126 -46.40 -21.92 -1.67
N ARG A 127 -45.55 -22.80 -1.13
CA ARG A 127 -45.12 -22.75 0.28
C ARG A 127 -44.42 -21.42 0.59
N ARG A 128 -44.93 -20.67 1.57
CA ARG A 128 -44.27 -19.46 2.09
C ARG A 128 -43.14 -19.82 3.05
N GLY A 129 -42.03 -19.09 2.94
CA GLY A 129 -40.87 -19.23 3.82
C GLY A 129 -41.10 -18.57 5.19
N PRO A 130 -40.37 -19.00 6.23
CA PRO A 130 -40.55 -18.53 7.61
C PRO A 130 -40.13 -17.07 7.87
N ASN A 131 -39.46 -16.41 6.91
CA ASN A 131 -39.04 -15.01 6.99
C ASN A 131 -39.54 -14.20 5.78
N SER A 132 -40.72 -14.55 5.27
CA SER A 132 -41.35 -13.79 4.19
C SER A 132 -41.99 -12.52 4.75
N ASN A 133 -41.69 -11.37 4.13
CA ASN A 133 -42.32 -10.09 4.47
C ASN A 133 -43.61 -9.84 3.67
N GLN A 134 -44.09 -10.82 2.91
CA GLN A 134 -45.35 -10.72 2.17
C GLN A 134 -46.54 -10.78 3.15
N GLN A 135 -47.43 -9.80 3.08
CA GLN A 135 -48.65 -9.79 3.87
C GLN A 135 -49.51 -11.04 3.54
N ALA A 136 -50.12 -11.64 4.56
CA ALA A 136 -51.10 -12.69 4.32
C ALA A 136 -52.29 -12.05 3.59
N SER A 137 -52.69 -12.62 2.45
CA SER A 137 -53.94 -12.24 1.80
C SER A 137 -55.06 -12.57 2.78
N THR A 138 -55.79 -11.53 3.22
CA THR A 138 -56.95 -11.67 4.12
C THR A 138 -58.07 -12.40 3.40
#